data_AF-A0A2W1BBS5-F1
#
_entry.id   AF-A0A2W1BBS5-F1
#
_cell.length_a   1.000
_cell.length_b   1.000
_cell.length_c   1.000
_cell.angle_alpha   90.00
_cell.angle_beta   90.00
_cell.angle_gamma   90.00
#
_symmetry.space_group_name_H-M   'P 1'
#
loop_
_entity.id
_entity.type
_entity.pdbx_description
1 polymer ?
#
loop_
_entity_poly.entity_id
_entity_poly.type
_entity_poly.pdbx_seq_one_letter_code
_entity_poly.pdbx_strand_id
1 'polypeptide(L)'
;MSFFNNLKKVLHLGSGNDAKKKKVFNNIRDNSDPSENWDMVGELGDGAFGKVYKAQHKTTGQLAAAKMCVLDNEDDLADFTVEIDILSECRHPNVVELHEAYFIDNKLWAATVEIA
;
A
#
# COMPACT_ATOMS: atom_id res chain seq x y z
N MET A 1 2.37 17.21 -13.98
CA MET A 1 3.62 16.56 -14.39
C MET A 1 3.36 15.06 -14.44
N SER A 2 3.20 14.50 -15.64
CA SER A 2 2.87 13.09 -15.87
C SER A 2 4.15 12.25 -15.88
N PHE A 3 4.38 11.47 -14.82
CA PHE A 3 5.47 10.49 -14.79
C PHE A 3 5.02 9.05 -15.10
N PHE A 4 3.71 8.74 -15.09
CA PHE A 4 3.23 7.34 -15.21
C PHE A 4 2.52 6.98 -16.53
N ASN A 5 2.33 7.93 -17.46
CA ASN A 5 1.59 7.67 -18.71
C ASN A 5 2.24 6.62 -19.63
N ASN A 6 3.53 6.32 -19.47
CA ASN A 6 4.26 5.40 -20.35
C ASN A 6 4.23 3.93 -19.90
N LEU A 7 3.80 3.62 -18.66
CA LEU A 7 3.70 2.24 -18.20
C LEU A 7 2.38 1.57 -18.64
N LYS A 8 1.31 2.36 -18.80
CA LYS A 8 -0.02 1.89 -19.23
C LYS A 8 -0.05 1.28 -20.63
N LYS A 9 0.94 1.60 -21.49
CA LYS A 9 0.99 1.13 -22.88
C LYS A 9 1.60 -0.27 -23.06
N VAL A 10 2.27 -0.80 -22.04
CA VAL A 10 2.98 -2.09 -22.10
C VAL A 10 2.13 -3.26 -21.56
N LEU A 11 1.00 -3.00 -20.89
CA LEU A 11 0.15 -4.03 -20.28
C LEU A 11 -1.15 -4.36 -21.04
N HIS A 12 -1.24 -4.01 -22.33
CA HIS A 12 -2.35 -4.49 -23.17
C HIS A 12 -2.18 -5.97 -23.51
N LEU A 13 -2.63 -6.85 -22.61
CA LEU A 13 -2.95 -8.24 -22.91
C LEU A 13 -4.47 -8.42 -22.82
N GLY A 14 -5.10 -8.64 -23.96
CA GLY A 14 -6.56 -8.65 -24.10
C GLY A 14 -7.27 -9.96 -23.76
N SER A 15 -8.59 -9.84 -23.82
CA SER A 15 -9.61 -10.86 -24.11
C SER A 15 -10.07 -11.79 -22.99
N GLY A 16 -11.36 -11.64 -22.64
CA GLY A 16 -12.27 -12.78 -22.43
C GLY A 16 -12.56 -13.24 -21.00
N ASN A 17 -13.86 -13.19 -20.68
CA ASN A 17 -14.60 -14.00 -19.71
C ASN A 17 -14.64 -13.55 -18.25
N ASP A 18 -15.84 -13.09 -17.88
CA ASP A 18 -16.42 -13.02 -16.54
C ASP A 18 -16.32 -14.37 -15.80
N ALA A 19 -15.21 -14.56 -15.10
CA ALA A 19 -15.13 -15.44 -13.95
C ALA A 19 -14.47 -14.62 -12.86
N LYS A 20 -15.15 -14.44 -11.73
CA LYS A 20 -14.67 -13.73 -10.54
C LYS A 20 -13.26 -14.22 -10.17
N LYS A 21 -12.22 -13.59 -10.73
CA LYS A 21 -10.84 -13.83 -10.34
C LYS A 21 -10.76 -13.32 -8.91
N LYS A 22 -10.57 -14.22 -7.94
CA LYS A 22 -10.03 -13.83 -6.64
C LYS A 22 -8.79 -12.99 -6.96
N LYS A 23 -8.84 -11.67 -6.72
CA LYS A 23 -7.66 -10.82 -6.80
C LYS A 23 -6.69 -11.40 -5.77
N VAL A 24 -5.64 -12.05 -6.24
CA VAL A 24 -4.65 -12.68 -5.37
C VAL A 24 -3.74 -11.54 -4.91
N PHE A 25 -3.92 -11.09 -3.67
CA PHE A 25 -3.02 -10.13 -3.06
C PHE A 25 -1.88 -10.89 -2.40
N ASN A 26 -0.75 -11.06 -3.09
CA ASN A 26 0.37 -11.82 -2.55
C ASN A 26 1.01 -11.12 -1.34
N ASN A 27 1.08 -9.78 -1.40
CA ASN A 27 1.79 -8.95 -0.44
C ASN A 27 0.87 -8.04 0.39
N ILE A 28 -0.45 -8.27 0.36
CA ILE A 28 -1.45 -7.50 1.12
C ILE A 28 -2.26 -8.44 2.00
N ARG A 29 -2.35 -8.09 3.29
CA ARG A 29 -3.21 -8.78 4.26
C ARG A 29 -4.65 -8.30 4.09
N ASP A 30 -5.46 -9.11 3.45
CA ASP A 30 -6.90 -8.87 3.29
C ASP A 30 -7.67 -9.24 4.57
N ASN A 31 -8.71 -8.46 4.91
CA ASN A 31 -9.57 -8.65 6.10
C ASN A 31 -8.81 -8.73 7.44
N SER A 32 -7.64 -8.10 7.53
CA SER A 32 -6.88 -7.98 8.77
C SER A 32 -6.87 -6.52 9.21
N ASP A 33 -7.20 -6.25 10.47
CA ASP A 33 -7.20 -4.88 10.97
C ASP A 33 -5.77 -4.46 11.38
N PRO A 34 -5.16 -3.44 10.74
CA PRO A 34 -3.84 -2.95 11.14
C PRO A 34 -3.81 -2.46 12.60
N SER A 35 -4.96 -2.05 13.16
CA SER A 35 -5.08 -1.61 14.55
C SER A 35 -4.74 -2.71 15.56
N GLU A 36 -4.75 -3.98 15.17
CA GLU A 36 -4.34 -5.08 16.04
C GLU A 36 -2.85 -5.03 16.37
N ASN A 37 -2.01 -4.60 15.42
CA ASN A 37 -0.55 -4.61 15.53
C ASN A 37 0.05 -3.21 15.68
N TRP A 38 -0.67 -2.16 15.27
CA TRP A 38 -0.15 -0.80 15.18
C TRP A 38 -1.05 0.20 15.90
N ASP A 39 -0.41 1.10 16.66
CA ASP A 39 -1.04 2.27 17.26
C ASP A 39 -0.74 3.52 16.43
N MET A 40 -1.77 4.28 16.06
CA MET A 40 -1.62 5.53 15.32
C MET A 40 -1.25 6.66 16.29
N VAL A 41 -0.02 7.15 16.18
CA VAL A 41 0.56 8.14 17.12
C VAL A 41 0.22 9.57 16.71
N GLY A 42 0.18 9.87 15.41
CA GLY A 42 -0.13 11.22 14.92
C GLY A 42 -0.03 11.33 13.41
N GLU A 43 -0.51 12.44 12.84
CA GLU A 43 -0.40 12.73 11.41
C GLU A 43 1.02 13.27 11.10
N LEU A 44 1.65 12.74 10.05
CA LEU A 44 2.93 13.22 9.52
C LEU A 44 2.74 14.16 8.33
N GLY A 45 1.70 13.93 7.53
CA GLY A 45 1.37 14.81 6.41
C GLY A 45 0.10 14.41 5.68
N ASP A 46 -0.44 15.36 4.94
CA ASP A 46 -1.61 15.23 4.09
C ASP A 46 -1.20 15.61 2.66
N GLY A 47 -1.16 14.62 1.77
CA GLY A 47 -0.69 14.79 0.39
C GLY A 47 -1.76 14.42 -0.61
N ALA A 48 -1.49 14.70 -1.90
CA ALA A 48 -2.41 14.36 -2.99
C ALA A 48 -2.74 12.86 -3.10
N PHE A 49 -1.90 12.00 -2.51
CA PHE A 49 -2.02 10.54 -2.57
C PHE A 49 -2.49 9.93 -1.24
N GLY A 50 -3.08 10.73 -0.36
CA GLY A 50 -3.59 10.31 0.93
C GLY A 50 -2.80 10.83 2.13
N LYS A 51 -3.23 10.39 3.30
CA LYS A 51 -2.68 10.82 4.58
C LYS A 51 -1.58 9.87 5.03
N VAL A 52 -0.52 10.44 5.59
CA VAL A 52 0.58 9.69 6.19
C VAL A 52 0.55 9.93 7.68
N TYR A 53 0.61 8.85 8.45
CA TYR A 53 0.60 8.88 9.90
C TYR A 53 1.86 8.25 10.45
N LYS A 54 2.26 8.68 11.63
CA LYS A 54 3.21 7.97 12.47
C LYS A 54 2.47 6.85 13.16
N ALA A 55 2.91 5.61 12.96
CA ALA A 55 2.40 4.43 13.64
C ALA A 55 3.50 3.82 14.51
N GLN A 56 3.12 3.20 15.62
CA GLN A 56 4.00 2.44 16.50
C GLN A 56 3.54 0.99 16.56
N HIS A 57 4.44 0.04 16.27
CA HIS A 57 4.14 -1.37 16.40
C HIS A 57 4.04 -1.74 17.89
N LYS A 58 2.93 -2.36 18.28
CA LYS A 58 2.60 -2.63 19.69
C LYS A 58 3.60 -3.53 20.40
N THR A 59 4.08 -4.55 19.69
CA THR A 59 4.94 -5.59 20.29
C THR A 59 6.41 -5.18 20.28
N THR A 60 6.88 -4.52 19.21
CA THR A 60 8.30 -4.19 19.03
C THR A 60 8.63 -2.75 19.41
N GLY A 61 7.64 -1.88 19.55
CA GLY A 61 7.81 -0.44 19.75
C GLY A 61 8.34 0.30 18.53
N GLN A 62 8.52 -0.38 17.39
CA GLN A 62 9.07 0.19 16.16
C GLN A 62 8.15 1.27 15.60
N LEU A 63 8.72 2.39 15.16
CA LEU A 63 7.98 3.47 14.51
C LEU A 63 7.99 3.27 13.00
N ALA A 64 6.85 3.51 12.36
CA ALA A 64 6.66 3.43 10.92
C ALA A 64 5.83 4.63 10.42
N ALA A 65 6.00 4.95 9.13
CA ALA A 65 5.10 5.82 8.39
C ALA A 65 3.99 4.94 7.78
N ALA A 66 2.75 5.17 8.19
CA ALA A 66 1.56 4.50 7.70
C ALA A 66 0.85 5.40 6.69
N LYS A 67 0.91 5.02 5.41
CA LYS A 67 0.16 5.68 4.33
C LYS A 67 -1.24 5.07 4.24
N MET A 68 -2.26 5.91 4.41
CA MET A 68 -3.66 5.54 4.28
C MET A 68 -4.22 6.10 2.98
N CYS A 69 -4.57 5.19 2.07
CA CYS A 69 -5.20 5.52 0.79
C CYS A 69 -6.67 5.08 0.82
N VAL A 70 -7.57 5.99 0.50
CA VAL A 70 -8.97 5.66 0.20
C VAL A 70 -9.03 5.27 -1.27
N LEU A 71 -9.62 4.13 -1.59
CA LEU A 71 -9.83 3.72 -2.97
C LEU A 71 -11.21 4.22 -3.41
N ASP A 72 -11.26 4.94 -4.53
CA ASP A 72 -12.54 5.42 -5.09
C ASP A 72 -13.13 4.38 -6.05
N ASN A 73 -12.27 3.55 -6.66
CA ASN A 73 -12.66 2.53 -7.62
C ASN A 73 -11.72 1.30 -7.60
N GLU A 74 -12.08 0.26 -8.36
CA GLU A 74 -11.30 -0.98 -8.45
C GLU A 74 -9.98 -0.86 -9.24
N ASP A 75 -9.84 0.15 -10.10
CA ASP A 75 -8.63 0.39 -10.90
C ASP A 75 -7.52 0.96 -10.00
N ASP A 76 -7.86 1.79 -9.01
CA ASP A 76 -6.92 2.33 -8.03
C ASP A 76 -6.21 1.20 -7.27
N LEU A 77 -6.95 0.14 -6.92
CA LEU A 77 -6.40 -1.03 -6.21
C LEU A 77 -5.32 -1.75 -7.03
N ALA A 78 -5.48 -1.81 -8.37
CA ALA A 78 -4.51 -2.46 -9.24
C ALA A 78 -3.18 -1.68 -9.26
N ASP A 79 -3.26 -0.34 -9.35
CA ASP A 79 -2.08 0.52 -9.32
C ASP A 79 -1.32 0.40 -7.99
N PHE A 80 -2.04 0.38 -6.85
CA PHE A 80 -1.41 0.18 -5.54
C PHE A 80 -0.81 -1.21 -5.33
N THR A 81 -1.43 -2.25 -5.91
CA THR A 81 -0.88 -3.61 -5.82
C THR A 81 0.51 -3.67 -6.47
N VAL A 82 0.68 -3.01 -7.62
CA VAL A 82 1.98 -2.90 -8.29
C VAL A 82 3.00 -2.16 -7.42
N GLU A 83 2.61 -1.05 -6.79
CA GLU A 83 3.50 -0.30 -5.88
C GLU A 83 3.95 -1.18 -4.70
N ILE A 84 3.02 -1.91 -4.08
CA ILE A 84 3.29 -2.82 -2.97
C ILE A 84 4.22 -3.96 -3.39
N ASP A 85 3.98 -4.57 -4.55
CA ASP A 85 4.81 -5.66 -5.06
C ASP A 85 6.24 -5.18 -5.31
N ILE A 86 6.41 -4.01 -5.94
CA ILE A 86 7.74 -3.41 -6.16
C ILE A 86 8.45 -3.16 -4.82
N LEU A 87 7.77 -2.55 -3.85
CA LEU A 87 8.37 -2.24 -2.55
C LEU A 87 8.68 -3.50 -1.74
N SER A 88 7.88 -4.56 -1.88
CA SER A 88 8.11 -5.85 -1.20
C SER A 88 9.39 -6.56 -1.66
N GLU A 89 9.83 -6.31 -2.89
CA GLU A 89 11.08 -6.84 -3.45
C GLU A 89 12.28 -5.91 -3.21
N CYS A 90 12.04 -4.67 -2.78
CA CYS A 90 13.08 -3.66 -2.57
C CYS A 90 13.61 -3.68 -1.15
N ARG A 91 14.79 -4.28 -0.96
CA ARG A 91 15.53 -4.23 0.32
C ARG A 91 16.90 -3.60 0.13
N HIS A 92 17.01 -2.31 0.44
CA HIS A 92 18.24 -1.56 0.26
C HIS A 92 18.36 -0.44 1.31
N PRO A 93 19.56 -0.16 1.86
CA PRO A 93 19.74 0.84 2.93
C PRO A 93 19.30 2.27 2.59
N ASN A 94 19.18 2.60 1.30
CA ASN A 94 18.75 3.92 0.81
C ASN A 94 17.36 3.91 0.17
N VAL A 95 16.59 2.84 0.36
CA VAL A 95 15.22 2.72 -0.16
C VAL A 95 14.32 2.37 1.01
N VAL A 96 13.21 3.09 1.11
CA VAL A 96 12.18 2.84 2.12
C VAL A 96 11.69 1.39 2.02
N GLU A 97 11.80 0.64 3.11
CA GLU A 97 11.36 -0.75 3.20
C GLU A 97 9.87 -0.81 3.58
N LEU A 98 9.09 -1.55 2.79
CA LEU A 98 7.71 -1.89 3.14
C LEU A 98 7.71 -3.02 4.16
N HIS A 99 7.07 -2.77 5.31
CA HIS A 99 6.91 -3.80 6.32
C HIS A 99 5.67 -4.64 6.06
N GLU A 100 4.53 -3.98 5.99
CA GLU A 100 3.22 -4.64 5.94
C GLU A 100 2.23 -3.78 5.16
N ALA A 101 1.37 -4.42 4.38
CA ALA A 101 0.24 -3.79 3.73
C ALA A 101 -1.06 -4.52 4.11
N TYR A 102 -2.11 -3.74 4.32
CA TYR A 102 -3.43 -4.21 4.76
C TYR A 102 -4.51 -3.60 3.87
N PHE A 103 -5.53 -4.38 3.56
CA PHE A 103 -6.72 -3.90 2.86
C PHE A 103 -7.97 -4.22 3.68
N ILE A 104 -8.68 -3.17 4.08
CA ILE A 104 -9.88 -3.25 4.92
C ILE A 104 -10.84 -2.11 4.59
N ASP A 105 -12.14 -2.40 4.49
CA ASP A 105 -13.20 -1.40 4.23
C ASP A 105 -12.91 -0.44 3.07
N ASN A 106 -12.40 -0.97 1.95
CA ASN A 106 -12.00 -0.19 0.76
C ASN A 106 -10.90 0.85 1.03
N LYS A 107 -10.14 0.67 2.11
CA LYS A 107 -8.96 1.45 2.46
C LYS A 107 -7.73 0.56 2.39
N LEU A 108 -6.71 1.08 1.73
CA LEU A 108 -5.40 0.47 1.72
C LEU A 108 -4.53 1.17 2.76
N TRP A 109 -3.88 0.37 3.58
CA TRP A 109 -2.90 0.82 4.56
C TRP A 109 -1.57 0.17 4.20
N ALA A 110 -0.51 0.97 4.10
CA ALA A 110 0.84 0.49 3.90
C ALA A 110 1.75 1.11 4.97
N ALA A 111 2.40 0.27 5.78
CA ALA A 111 3.45 0.71 6.69
C ALA A 111 4.82 0.54 6.07
N THR A 112 5.54 1.64 6.02
CA THR A 112 6.94 1.66 5.66
C THR A 112 7.79 2.18 6.80
N VAL A 113 9.03 1.71 6.91
CA VAL A 113 9.98 2.27 7.87
C VAL A 113 10.77 3.41 7.24
N GLU A 114 10.36 4.64 7.53
CA GLU A 114 11.29 5.76 7.67
C GLU A 114 10.60 6.93 8.37
N ILE A 115 11.02 7.23 9.60
CA ILE A 115 10.83 8.54 10.22
C ILE A 115 12.17 8.87 10.86
N ALA A 116 13.05 9.50 10.09
CA ALA A 116 14.26 10.12 10.59
C ALA A 116 13.92 11.42 11.35
#